data_AF-A0AAV5CAP0-F1
#
_entry.id   AF-A0AAV5CAP0-F1
#
_cell.length_a   1.000
_cell.length_b   1.000
_cell.length_c   1.000
_cell.angle_alpha   90.00
_cell.angle_beta   90.00
_cell.angle_gamma   90.00
#
_symmetry.space_group_name_H-M   'P 1'
#
loop_
_entity.id
_entity.type
_entity.pdbx_description
1 polymer ?
#
loop_
_entity_poly.entity_id
_entity_poly.type
_entity_poly.pdbx_seq_one_letter_code
_entity_poly.pdbx_strand_id
1 'polypeptide(L)'
;MEPTQLTLQRLQDITDGFSEGRKLGQGAYGKVYRVRSLSNLYPLDTWEDKNGEVAVKLLHNVGPELNDEEFKNEFDNLKKLKHPIL
;
A
#
# COMPACT_ATOMS: atom_id res chain seq x y z
N MET A 1 10.48 10.15 -7.31
CA MET A 1 10.46 8.68 -7.15
C MET A 1 9.48 8.15 -8.17
N GLU A 2 9.92 7.25 -9.05
CA GLU A 2 9.00 6.54 -9.93
C GLU A 2 8.26 5.44 -9.14
N PRO A 3 6.95 5.24 -9.35
CA PRO A 3 6.21 4.16 -8.67
C PRO A 3 6.77 2.80 -9.07
N THR A 4 6.93 1.90 -8.11
CA THR A 4 7.23 0.50 -8.44
C THR A 4 5.94 -0.29 -8.61
N GLN A 5 5.87 -1.09 -9.67
CA GLN A 5 4.77 -2.02 -9.88
C GLN A 5 5.04 -3.34 -9.15
N LEU A 6 4.08 -3.76 -8.33
CA LEU A 6 4.10 -5.05 -7.64
C LEU A 6 2.95 -5.92 -8.13
N THR A 7 3.17 -7.23 -8.24
CA THR A 7 2.12 -8.18 -8.59
C THR A 7 1.20 -8.44 -7.41
N LEU A 8 -0.06 -8.80 -7.67
CA LEU A 8 -1.01 -9.17 -6.61
C LEU A 8 -0.50 -10.32 -5.75
N GLN A 9 0.11 -11.33 -6.36
CA GLN A 9 0.71 -12.46 -5.63
C GLN A 9 1.76 -11.99 -4.62
N ARG A 10 2.63 -11.05 -5.02
CA ARG A 10 3.62 -10.47 -4.09
C ARG A 10 2.94 -9.72 -2.95
N LEU A 11 1.88 -8.96 -3.23
CA LEU A 11 1.11 -8.27 -2.18
C LEU A 11 0.47 -9.27 -1.21
N GLN A 12 -0.03 -10.41 -1.69
CA GLN A 12 -0.55 -11.49 -0.86
C GLN A 12 0.56 -12.08 0.02
N ASP A 13 1.74 -12.40 -0.52
CA ASP A 13 2.84 -12.99 0.23
C ASP A 13 3.31 -12.08 1.38
N ILE A 14 3.48 -10.79 1.11
CA ILE A 14 3.96 -9.83 2.12
C ILE A 14 2.89 -9.44 3.13
N THR A 15 1.62 -9.73 2.89
CA THR A 15 0.49 -9.51 3.81
C THR A 15 -0.06 -10.80 4.42
N ASP A 16 0.56 -11.95 4.16
CA ASP A 16 0.07 -13.26 4.62
C ASP A 16 -1.35 -13.54 4.16
N GLY A 17 -1.56 -13.39 2.85
CA GLY A 17 -2.86 -13.53 2.21
C GLY A 17 -3.88 -12.50 2.67
N PHE A 18 -3.46 -11.28 3.02
CA PHE A 18 -4.31 -10.25 3.64
C PHE A 18 -4.98 -10.73 4.95
N SER A 19 -4.24 -11.48 5.77
CA SER A 19 -4.75 -12.00 7.05
C SER A 19 -5.19 -10.89 8.01
N GLU A 20 -6.23 -11.15 8.78
CA GLU A 20 -6.71 -10.19 9.80
C GLU A 20 -5.66 -9.96 10.90
N GLY A 21 -4.77 -10.93 11.17
CA GLY A 21 -3.65 -10.77 12.09
C GLY A 21 -2.63 -9.69 11.66
N ARG A 22 -2.65 -9.27 10.39
CA ARG A 22 -1.84 -8.17 9.87
C ARG A 22 -2.62 -6.88 9.61
N LYS A 23 -3.93 -6.87 9.85
CA LYS A 23 -4.75 -5.70 9.62
C LYS A 23 -4.41 -4.59 10.60
N LEU A 24 -4.03 -3.43 10.08
CA LEU A 24 -3.79 -2.22 10.84
C LEU A 24 -5.06 -1.41 11.02
N GLY A 25 -5.99 -1.48 10.07
CA GLY A 25 -7.25 -0.75 10.14
C GLY A 25 -8.15 -0.97 8.93
N GLN A 26 -9.35 -0.40 8.99
CA GLN A 26 -10.33 -0.39 7.91
C GLN A 26 -11.07 0.94 7.92
N GLY A 27 -11.09 1.62 6.78
CA GLY A 27 -11.88 2.83 6.54
C GLY A 27 -12.95 2.59 5.47
N ALA A 28 -13.68 3.64 5.10
CA ALA A 28 -14.73 3.57 4.08
C ALA A 28 -14.22 2.99 2.75
N TYR A 29 -12.99 3.34 2.38
CA TYR A 29 -12.41 3.00 1.07
C TYR A 29 -11.57 1.74 1.04
N GLY A 30 -11.30 1.08 2.18
CA GLY A 30 -10.50 -0.13 2.17
C GLY A 30 -9.91 -0.55 3.51
N LYS A 31 -9.18 -1.66 3.45
CA LYS A 31 -8.44 -2.25 4.57
C LYS A 31 -6.95 -1.95 4.42
N VAL A 32 -6.26 -1.73 5.54
CA VAL A 32 -4.81 -1.48 5.56
C VAL A 32 -4.14 -2.62 6.30
N TYR A 33 -3.05 -3.14 5.73
CA TYR A 33 -2.30 -4.29 6.25
C TYR A 33 -0.83 -3.93 6.46
N ARG A 34 -0.25 -4.42 7.56
CA ARG A 34 1.19 -4.37 7.81
C ARG A 34 1.90 -5.35 6.90
N VAL A 35 3.03 -4.95 6.31
CA VAL A 35 3.88 -5.88 5.55
C VAL A 35 4.87 -6.59 6.46
N ARG A 36 5.23 -7.83 6.11
CA ARG A 36 6.43 -8.49 6.66
C ARG A 36 7.65 -7.81 6.04
N SER A 37 8.66 -7.52 6.86
CA SER A 37 9.94 -6.85 6.51
C SER A 37 10.32 -6.93 5.03
N LEU A 38 10.49 -5.78 4.38
CA LEU A 38 10.91 -5.65 2.99
C LEU A 38 12.42 -5.86 2.77
N SER A 39 13.16 -6.29 3.81
CA SER A 39 14.62 -6.44 3.77
C SER A 39 15.14 -7.31 2.62
N ASN A 40 14.29 -8.21 2.09
CA ASN A 40 14.64 -9.10 0.97
C ASN A 40 13.93 -8.70 -0.35
N LEU A 41 13.14 -7.62 -0.34
CA LEU A 41 12.24 -7.23 -1.43
C LEU A 41 12.73 -5.99 -2.18
N TYR A 42 13.58 -5.17 -1.56
CA TYR A 42 14.25 -4.03 -2.19
C TYR A 42 15.69 -3.87 -1.68
N PRO A 43 16.61 -3.32 -2.48
CA PRO A 43 17.82 -2.69 -1.97
C PRO A 43 17.41 -1.59 -0.96
N LEU A 44 17.56 -1.91 0.32
CA LEU A 44 17.18 -1.06 1.46
C LEU A 44 18.07 0.19 1.60
N ASP A 45 19.05 0.34 0.70
CA ASP A 45 20.02 1.43 0.59
C ASP A 45 19.47 2.66 -0.14
N THR A 46 18.25 2.61 -0.69
CA THR A 46 17.65 3.71 -1.46
C THR A 46 16.55 4.49 -0.73
N TRP A 47 16.08 4.02 0.43
CA TRP A 47 15.02 4.70 1.19
C TRP A 47 15.66 5.33 2.42
N GLU A 48 15.85 6.65 2.37
CA GLU A 48 16.59 7.42 3.39
C GLU A 48 15.92 7.40 4.79
N ASP A 49 14.66 6.95 4.88
CA ASP A 49 13.89 6.97 6.12
C ASP A 49 13.96 5.64 6.87
N LYS A 50 14.62 5.73 8.02
CA LYS A 50 14.95 4.66 8.96
C LYS A 50 13.69 3.88 9.39
N ASN A 51 13.65 2.62 8.97
CA ASN A 51 12.94 1.43 9.50
C ASN A 51 12.15 0.64 8.45
N GLY A 52 11.98 1.16 7.22
CA GLY A 52 11.43 0.38 6.10
C GLY A 52 10.02 -0.20 6.34
N GLU A 53 9.24 0.39 7.24
CA GLU A 53 7.88 -0.05 7.52
C GLU A 53 6.93 0.46 6.44
N VAL A 54 6.29 -0.47 5.74
CA VAL A 54 5.33 -0.17 4.67
C VAL A 54 3.97 -0.77 5.03
N ALA A 55 2.90 -0.14 4.56
CA ALA A 55 1.54 -0.66 4.65
C ALA A 55 0.96 -0.87 3.25
N VAL A 56 0.13 -1.90 3.10
CA VAL A 56 -0.64 -2.17 1.88
C VAL A 56 -2.09 -1.83 2.13
N LYS A 57 -2.63 -0.87 1.38
CA LYS A 57 -4.06 -0.53 1.40
C LYS A 57 -4.77 -1.29 0.29
N LEU A 58 -5.64 -2.21 0.66
CA LEU A 58 -6.53 -2.93 -0.24
C LEU A 58 -7.85 -2.16 -0.31
N LEU A 59 -8.15 -1.58 -1.47
CA LEU A 59 -9.39 -0.83 -1.68
C LEU A 59 -10.60 -1.77 -1.74
N HIS A 60 -11.74 -1.37 -1.16
CA HIS A 60 -12.97 -2.15 -1.22
C HIS A 60 -13.45 -2.25 -2.66
N ASN A 61 -13.87 -3.45 -3.08
CA ASN A 61 -14.60 -3.60 -4.33
C ASN A 61 -16.05 -3.14 -4.12
N VAL A 62 -16.32 -1.85 -4.34
CA VAL A 62 -17.65 -1.24 -4.12
C VAL A 62 -18.66 -1.56 -5.23
N GLY A 63 -18.32 -2.40 -6.20
CA GLY A 63 -19.24 -2.90 -7.22
C GLY A 63 -18.59 -2.98 -8.60
N PRO A 64 -19.38 -3.18 -9.67
CA PRO A 64 -18.89 -3.09 -11.05
C PRO A 64 -18.35 -1.68 -11.42
N GLU A 65 -18.49 -0.71 -10.52
CA GLU A 65 -18.10 0.70 -10.62
C GLU A 65 -16.90 1.05 -9.73
N LEU A 66 -16.00 0.09 -9.43
CA LEU A 66 -14.63 0.49 -9.10
C LEU A 66 -13.99 1.02 -10.38
N ASN A 67 -14.32 2.28 -10.66
CA ASN A 67 -13.83 3.03 -11.77
C ASN A 67 -12.32 3.16 -11.53
N ASP A 68 -11.47 2.81 -12.50
CA ASP A 68 -10.03 3.08 -12.45
C ASP A 68 -9.72 4.52 -12.00
N GLU A 69 -10.68 5.42 -12.16
CA GLU A 69 -10.74 6.78 -11.63
C GLU A 69 -10.57 6.91 -10.11
N GLU A 70 -11.22 6.09 -9.26
CA GLU A 70 -11.07 6.21 -7.80
C GLU A 70 -9.66 5.82 -7.35
N PHE A 71 -9.13 4.72 -7.90
CA PHE A 71 -7.75 4.31 -7.69
C PHE A 71 -6.78 5.40 -8.18
N LYS A 72 -7.02 5.93 -9.38
CA LYS A 72 -6.19 6.98 -9.98
C LYS A 72 -6.24 8.26 -9.17
N ASN A 73 -7.40 8.67 -8.67
CA ASN A 73 -7.57 9.87 -7.86
C ASN A 73 -6.79 9.76 -6.55
N GLU A 74 -6.94 8.65 -5.81
CA GLU A 74 -6.17 8.41 -4.59
C GLU A 74 -4.66 8.39 -4.90
N PHE A 75 -4.25 7.69 -5.95
CA PHE A 75 -2.84 7.60 -6.34
C PHE A 75 -2.24 8.95 -6.74
N ASP A 76 -2.96 9.74 -7.55
CA ASP A 76 -2.52 11.06 -7.99
C ASP A 76 -2.51 12.07 -6.83
N ASN A 77 -3.47 11.97 -5.90
CA ASN A 77 -3.50 12.78 -4.68
C ASN A 77 -2.31 12.46 -3.77
N LEU A 78 -2.08 11.17 -3.48
CA LEU A 78 -0.98 10.72 -2.63
C LEU A 78 0.40 11.08 -3.22
N LYS A 79 0.57 10.99 -4.54
CA LYS A 79 1.81 11.42 -5.22
C LYS A 79 2.11 12.90 -5.07
N LYS A 80 1.07 13.74 -5.03
CA LYS A 80 1.19 15.20 -4.95
C LYS A 80 1.27 15.71 -3.52
N LEU A 81 0.78 14.93 -2.57
CA LEU A 81 0.76 15.29 -1.16
C LEU A 81 2.18 15.34 -0.60
N LYS A 82 2.62 16.53 -0.22
CA LYS A 82 3.81 16.76 0.60
C LYS A 82 3.41 17.73 1.70
N HIS A 83 3.16 17.23 2.89
CA HIS A 83 2.81 18.06 4.03
C HIS A 83 3.72 17.69 5.19
N PRO A 84 4.27 18.63 5.99
CA PRO A 84 5.19 18.30 7.08
C PRO A 84 4.57 17.44 8.22
N ILE A 85 3.30 17.06 8.10
CA ILE A 85 2.54 16.26 9.08
C ILE A 85 1.83 15.05 8.43
N LEU A 86 2.08 14.80 7.13
CA LEU A 86 1.63 13.62 6.37
C LEU A 86 2.76 13.15 5.44
#